data_AF-A0A7S1VXX0-F1
#
_entry.id   AF-A0A7S1VXX0-F1
#
_cell.length_a   1.000
_cell.length_b   1.000
_cell.length_c   1.000
_cell.angle_alpha   90.00
_cell.angle_beta   90.00
_cell.angle_gamma   90.00
#
_symmetry.space_group_name_H-M   'P 1'
#
loop_
_entity.id
_entity.type
_entity.pdbx_description
1 polymer ?
#
loop_
_entity_poly.entity_id
_entity_poly.type
_entity_poly.pdbx_seq_one_letter_code
_entity_poly.pdbx_strand_id
1 'polypeptide(L)'
;MARGKFNKRGGGPRFNAQSAEEIEQRNSRLAELDEQRALRRADSDEEEDGKDGDDKDKDKKEEEEEKKPEKIVHLTRKQREEKQKEAAAAAYRKKHEAGLTEEYKRDMAKLAEVRARREAAQARAKAEQEATEAAEEERKKKAAAMGASSEKSGKNKEKSSEKKKKSKGDDDIPKLDKIAIKKMKPAQMKEALKLRGLDIQGNAKKLTERLVKYESERS
;
A
#
# COMPACT_ATOMS: atom_id res chain seq x y z
N MET A 1 8.69 -47.08 -61.77
CA MET A 1 8.19 -45.95 -60.95
C MET A 1 8.46 -46.28 -59.48
N ALA A 2 9.47 -45.68 -58.86
CA ALA A 2 9.83 -45.94 -57.46
C ALA A 2 9.06 -44.99 -56.53
N ARG A 3 8.23 -45.54 -55.64
CA ARG A 3 7.51 -44.77 -54.61
C ARG A 3 8.48 -44.48 -53.46
N GLY A 4 8.77 -43.20 -53.23
CA GLY A 4 9.67 -42.72 -52.19
C GLY A 4 9.26 -43.18 -50.79
N LYS A 5 10.24 -43.65 -50.02
CA LYS A 5 10.08 -44.15 -48.65
C LYS A 5 9.84 -42.95 -47.72
N PHE A 6 8.57 -42.68 -47.41
CA PHE A 6 8.18 -41.58 -46.54
C PHE A 6 8.60 -41.88 -45.09
N ASN A 7 9.67 -41.25 -44.63
CA ASN A 7 10.09 -41.33 -43.23
C ASN A 7 8.99 -40.69 -42.36
N LYS A 8 8.14 -41.52 -41.75
CA LYS A 8 7.23 -41.15 -40.64
C LYS A 8 8.08 -40.63 -39.48
N ARG A 9 8.43 -39.34 -39.51
CA ARG A 9 8.93 -38.63 -38.33
C ARG A 9 7.76 -38.52 -37.36
N GLY A 10 7.92 -39.15 -36.21
CA GLY A 10 6.89 -39.43 -35.25
C GLY A 10 6.11 -38.19 -34.82
N GLY A 11 4.78 -38.28 -34.88
CA GLY A 11 3.91 -37.43 -34.10
C GLY A 11 4.19 -37.70 -32.62
N GLY A 12 4.91 -36.78 -31.98
CA GLY A 12 5.21 -36.84 -30.56
C GLY A 12 3.94 -36.91 -29.71
N PRO A 13 4.05 -37.33 -28.44
CA PRO A 13 2.92 -37.49 -27.55
C PRO A 13 2.15 -36.18 -27.43
N ARG A 14 0.85 -36.24 -27.73
CA ARG A 14 -0.07 -35.13 -27.49
C ARG A 14 -0.25 -34.98 -25.98
N PHE A 15 0.49 -34.05 -25.38
CA PHE A 15 0.20 -33.61 -24.01
C PHE A 15 -1.19 -32.95 -24.01
N ASN A 16 -2.13 -33.62 -23.35
CA ASN A 16 -3.45 -33.06 -23.07
C ASN A 16 -3.25 -31.96 -22.02
N ALA A 17 -3.57 -30.71 -22.37
CA ALA A 17 -3.49 -29.59 -21.44
C ALA A 17 -4.38 -29.89 -20.22
N GLN A 18 -3.84 -29.68 -19.02
CA GLN A 18 -4.51 -30.08 -17.77
C GLN A 18 -5.28 -28.92 -17.11
N SER A 19 -5.09 -27.68 -17.60
CA SER A 19 -5.78 -26.49 -17.09
C SER A 19 -6.13 -25.47 -18.20
N ALA A 20 -7.14 -24.63 -17.96
CA ALA A 20 -7.55 -23.56 -18.89
C ALA A 20 -6.43 -22.54 -19.14
N GLU A 21 -5.66 -22.23 -18.10
CA GLU A 21 -4.52 -21.31 -18.19
C GLU A 21 -3.39 -21.88 -19.07
N GLU A 22 -3.18 -23.20 -19.05
CA GLU A 22 -2.21 -23.87 -19.94
C GLU A 22 -2.67 -23.84 -21.41
N ILE A 23 -3.99 -23.90 -21.66
CA ILE A 23 -4.57 -23.78 -23.01
C ILE A 23 -4.37 -22.37 -23.55
N GLU A 24 -4.61 -21.34 -22.74
CA GLU A 24 -4.39 -19.94 -23.14
C GLU A 24 -2.92 -19.65 -23.46
N GLN A 25 -2.00 -20.14 -22.64
CA GLN A 25 -0.55 -20.02 -22.90
C GLN A 25 -0.10 -20.79 -24.15
N ARG A 26 -0.76 -21.90 -24.48
CA ARG A 26 -0.49 -22.64 -25.72
C ARG A 26 -1.03 -21.88 -26.93
N ASN A 27 -2.22 -21.32 -26.83
CA ASN A 27 -2.84 -20.55 -27.90
C ASN A 27 -2.05 -19.28 -28.21
N SER A 28 -1.53 -18.59 -27.18
CA SER A 28 -0.67 -17.41 -27.39
C SER A 28 0.63 -17.76 -28.12
N ARG A 29 1.31 -18.84 -27.71
CA ARG A 29 2.53 -19.31 -28.41
C ARG A 29 2.26 -19.76 -29.85
N LEU A 30 1.10 -20.34 -30.12
CA LEU A 30 0.72 -20.70 -31.49
C LEU A 30 0.45 -19.47 -32.35
N ALA A 31 -0.22 -18.44 -31.79
CA ALA A 31 -0.42 -17.16 -32.48
C ALA A 31 0.92 -16.48 -32.81
N GLU A 32 1.86 -16.43 -31.86
CA GLU A 32 3.20 -15.88 -32.10
C GLU A 32 3.97 -16.62 -33.21
N LEU A 33 3.86 -17.96 -33.25
CA LEU A 33 4.50 -18.77 -34.31
C LEU A 33 3.85 -18.59 -35.69
N ASP A 34 2.55 -18.32 -35.72
CA ASP A 34 1.81 -18.05 -36.96
C ASP A 34 2.08 -16.64 -37.46
N GLU A 35 2.21 -15.65 -36.59
CA GLU A 35 2.71 -14.31 -36.92
C GLU A 35 4.13 -14.35 -37.46
N GLN A 36 5.04 -15.09 -36.83
CA GLN A 36 6.41 -15.30 -37.34
C GLN A 36 6.46 -16.03 -38.68
N ARG A 37 5.47 -16.89 -38.96
CA ARG A 37 5.34 -17.53 -40.29
C ARG A 37 4.73 -16.58 -41.31
N ALA A 38 3.81 -15.71 -40.91
CA ALA A 38 3.25 -14.68 -41.79
C ALA A 38 4.32 -13.64 -42.16
N LEU A 39 5.12 -13.17 -41.19
CA LEU A 39 6.23 -12.27 -41.43
C LEU A 39 7.26 -12.85 -42.41
N ARG A 40 7.65 -14.11 -42.23
CA ARG A 40 8.57 -14.78 -43.17
C ARG A 40 7.98 -15.02 -44.57
N ARG A 41 6.65 -15.02 -44.71
CA ARG A 41 6.01 -15.06 -46.02
C ARG A 41 5.94 -13.67 -46.64
N ALA A 42 5.58 -12.64 -45.86
CA ALA A 42 5.56 -11.27 -46.31
C ALA A 42 6.95 -10.77 -46.75
N ASP A 43 8.00 -11.06 -45.96
CA ASP A 43 9.39 -10.75 -46.31
C ASP A 43 9.89 -11.53 -47.55
N SER A 44 9.21 -12.60 -47.95
CA SER A 44 9.57 -13.40 -49.13
C SER A 44 8.71 -13.11 -50.36
N ASP A 45 7.58 -12.41 -50.19
CA ASP A 45 6.68 -11.98 -51.29
C ASP A 45 6.96 -10.53 -51.72
N GLU A 46 7.75 -9.76 -50.95
CA GLU A 46 8.21 -8.42 -51.34
C GLU A 46 9.50 -8.40 -52.18
N GLU A 47 10.08 -9.57 -52.51
CA GLU A 47 11.27 -9.69 -53.39
C GLU A 47 11.10 -10.65 -54.59
N GLU A 48 9.88 -10.90 -55.08
CA GLU A 48 9.69 -11.66 -56.33
C GLU A 48 8.49 -11.17 -57.16
N ASP A 49 8.57 -9.95 -57.72
CA ASP A 49 7.92 -9.73 -59.02
C ASP A 49 8.58 -8.61 -59.85
N GLY A 50 9.51 -9.05 -60.71
CA GLY A 50 10.07 -8.31 -61.83
C GLY A 50 10.96 -9.29 -62.62
N LYS A 51 10.78 -9.53 -63.91
CA LYS A 51 10.23 -8.67 -64.96
C LYS A 51 10.22 -9.46 -66.28
N ASP A 52 9.06 -9.59 -66.92
CA ASP A 52 8.94 -9.87 -68.35
C ASP A 52 7.79 -9.03 -68.92
N GLY A 53 8.07 -8.21 -69.94
CA GLY A 53 7.13 -7.32 -70.65
C GLY A 53 7.24 -5.85 -70.22
N ASP A 54 7.96 -4.99 -70.92
CA ASP A 54 7.66 -4.31 -72.19
C ASP A 54 6.76 -3.05 -72.04
N ASP A 55 7.14 -2.02 -72.79
CA ASP A 55 6.47 -0.73 -73.08
C ASP A 55 6.52 0.46 -72.07
N LYS A 56 7.39 1.41 -72.45
CA LYS A 56 7.21 2.88 -72.59
C LYS A 56 6.75 3.80 -71.44
N ASP A 57 7.50 4.91 -71.38
CA ASP A 57 7.05 6.28 -71.14
C ASP A 57 6.57 6.67 -69.73
N LYS A 58 7.48 7.24 -68.92
CA LYS A 58 7.61 8.71 -68.76
C LYS A 58 8.40 9.07 -67.51
N ASP A 59 9.30 10.03 -67.71
CA ASP A 59 10.07 10.76 -66.71
C ASP A 59 9.27 11.09 -65.45
N LYS A 60 9.59 10.38 -64.36
CA LYS A 60 9.30 10.84 -63.01
C LYS A 60 10.56 10.65 -62.17
N LYS A 61 11.34 11.73 -62.13
CA LYS A 61 12.48 11.93 -61.25
C LYS A 61 11.96 12.04 -59.80
N GLU A 62 11.73 10.91 -59.17
CA GLU A 62 11.64 10.80 -57.72
C GLU A 62 13.03 10.37 -57.24
N GLU A 63 13.62 11.17 -56.35
CA GLU A 63 14.91 10.89 -55.73
C GLU A 63 14.82 9.54 -55.00
N GLU A 64 15.38 8.51 -55.60
CA GLU A 64 15.85 7.31 -54.89
C GLU A 64 16.88 7.78 -53.87
N GLU A 65 16.41 7.99 -52.64
CA GLU A 65 17.28 8.01 -51.48
C GLU A 65 17.83 6.59 -51.34
N GLU A 66 18.97 6.33 -51.99
CA GLU A 66 19.78 5.13 -51.82
C GLU A 66 19.98 4.88 -50.31
N LYS A 67 19.11 4.06 -49.72
CA LYS A 67 19.31 3.48 -48.40
C LYS A 67 20.47 2.51 -48.51
N LYS A 68 21.67 3.06 -48.45
CA LYS A 68 22.92 2.33 -48.18
C LYS A 68 22.62 1.35 -47.04
N PRO A 69 23.00 0.06 -47.17
CA PRO A 69 22.75 -0.91 -46.11
C PRO A 69 23.34 -0.35 -44.81
N GLU A 70 22.47 -0.08 -43.84
CA GLU A 70 22.87 0.44 -42.53
C GLU A 70 23.99 -0.47 -42.03
N LYS A 71 25.20 0.09 -41.90
CA LYS A 71 26.35 -0.62 -41.35
C LYS A 71 25.88 -1.26 -40.05
N ILE A 72 25.80 -2.59 -40.03
CA ILE A 72 25.45 -3.35 -38.83
C ILE A 72 26.51 -2.97 -37.78
N VAL A 73 26.16 -2.03 -36.91
CA VAL A 73 27.05 -1.60 -35.84
C VAL A 73 27.07 -2.75 -34.85
N HIS A 74 27.99 -3.69 -35.07
CA HIS A 74 28.25 -4.77 -34.15
C HIS A 74 28.68 -4.13 -32.83
N LEU A 75 27.73 -4.01 -31.90
CA LEU A 75 27.99 -3.54 -30.55
C LEU A 75 29.18 -4.31 -30.02
N THR A 76 30.13 -3.59 -29.44
CA THR A 76 31.28 -4.22 -28.78
C THR A 76 30.76 -5.17 -27.70
N ARG A 77 31.52 -6.22 -27.37
CA ARG A 77 31.13 -7.21 -26.35
C ARG A 77 30.65 -6.55 -25.04
N LYS A 78 31.36 -5.50 -24.61
CA LYS A 78 30.99 -4.69 -23.44
C LYS A 78 29.61 -4.04 -23.58
N GLN A 79 29.34 -3.40 -24.70
CA GLN A 79 28.04 -2.77 -24.96
C GLN A 79 26.89 -3.78 -25.06
N ARG A 80 27.15 -5.02 -25.50
CA ARG A 80 26.13 -6.08 -25.48
C ARG A 80 25.83 -6.56 -24.07
N GLU A 81 26.87 -6.75 -23.26
CA GLU A 81 26.73 -7.13 -21.84
C GLU A 81 25.99 -6.05 -21.05
N GLU A 82 26.28 -4.76 -21.30
CA GLU A 82 25.56 -3.63 -20.70
C GLU A 82 24.08 -3.60 -21.12
N LYS A 83 23.77 -3.71 -22.42
CA LYS A 83 22.38 -3.77 -22.90
C LYS A 83 21.62 -4.98 -22.37
N GLN A 84 22.28 -6.13 -22.23
CA GLN A 84 21.65 -7.31 -21.64
C GLN A 84 21.38 -7.12 -20.15
N LYS A 85 22.31 -6.50 -19.42
CA LYS A 85 22.13 -6.17 -18.01
C LYS A 85 21.00 -5.16 -17.80
N GLU A 86 20.92 -4.14 -18.66
CA GLU A 86 19.83 -3.17 -18.66
C GLU A 86 18.49 -3.81 -19.00
N ALA A 87 18.45 -4.68 -20.02
CA ALA A 87 17.24 -5.41 -20.39
C ALA A 87 16.80 -6.36 -19.27
N ALA A 88 17.73 -7.05 -18.60
CA ALA A 88 17.42 -7.91 -17.46
C ALA A 88 16.90 -7.10 -16.26
N ALA A 89 17.51 -5.96 -15.95
CA ALA A 89 17.04 -5.06 -14.91
C ALA A 89 15.66 -4.49 -15.24
N ALA A 90 15.40 -4.10 -16.49
CA ALA A 90 14.10 -3.64 -16.96
C ALA A 90 13.04 -4.75 -16.87
N ALA A 91 13.38 -5.98 -17.26
CA ALA A 91 12.49 -7.13 -17.14
C ALA A 91 12.16 -7.44 -15.67
N TYR A 92 13.14 -7.33 -14.77
CA TYR A 92 12.92 -7.48 -13.33
C TYR A 92 11.97 -6.41 -12.79
N ARG A 93 12.21 -5.13 -13.13
CA ARG A 93 11.33 -4.01 -12.74
C ARG A 93 9.91 -4.22 -13.24
N LYS A 94 9.74 -4.56 -14.51
CA LYS A 94 8.41 -4.87 -15.09
C LYS A 94 7.71 -6.01 -14.36
N LYS A 95 8.41 -7.10 -14.04
CA LYS A 95 7.84 -8.22 -13.25
C LYS A 95 7.48 -7.81 -11.83
N HIS A 96 8.28 -6.94 -11.21
CA HIS A 96 8.03 -6.45 -9.86
C HIS A 96 6.83 -5.50 -9.82
N GLU A 97 6.70 -4.61 -10.80
CA GLU A 97 5.55 -3.72 -10.97
C GLU A 97 4.27 -4.50 -11.28
N ALA A 98 4.36 -5.55 -12.09
CA ALA A 98 3.27 -6.49 -12.34
C ALA A 98 2.93 -7.38 -11.13
N GLY A 99 3.70 -7.29 -10.04
CA GLY A 99 3.49 -8.05 -8.82
C GLY A 99 3.78 -9.54 -8.91
N LEU A 100 4.49 -9.97 -9.95
CA LEU A 100 4.86 -11.36 -10.20
C LEU A 100 6.09 -11.79 -9.40
N THR A 101 6.87 -10.84 -8.87
CA THR A 101 8.03 -11.16 -8.01
C THR A 101 7.59 -11.61 -6.63
N GLU A 102 8.31 -12.58 -6.07
CA GLU A 102 8.07 -13.08 -4.71
C GLU A 102 8.28 -11.98 -3.64
N GLU A 103 9.18 -11.03 -3.89
CA GLU A 103 9.40 -9.87 -3.04
C GLU A 103 8.14 -8.99 -2.96
N TYR A 104 7.55 -8.65 -4.12
CA TYR A 104 6.32 -7.86 -4.16
C TYR A 104 5.17 -8.57 -3.44
N LYS A 105 4.98 -9.88 -3.67
CA LYS A 105 3.94 -10.66 -3.00
C LYS A 105 4.11 -10.63 -1.48
N ARG A 106 5.34 -10.81 -0.98
CA ARG A 106 5.64 -10.74 0.46
C ARG A 106 5.36 -9.36 1.03
N ASP A 107 5.73 -8.30 0.32
CA ASP A 107 5.52 -6.94 0.80
C ASP A 107 4.03 -6.56 0.78
N MET A 108 3.28 -6.98 -0.25
CA MET A 108 1.83 -6.85 -0.28
C MET A 108 1.15 -7.64 0.84
N ALA A 109 1.63 -8.85 1.16
CA ALA A 109 1.10 -9.63 2.28
C ALA A 109 1.33 -8.93 3.64
N LYS A 110 2.53 -8.37 3.87
CA LYS A 110 2.81 -7.57 5.08
C LYS A 110 1.92 -6.34 5.16
N LEU A 111 1.73 -5.63 4.03
CA LEU A 111 0.85 -4.46 3.99
C LEU A 111 -0.61 -4.84 4.26
N ALA A 112 -1.09 -5.97 3.74
CA ALA A 112 -2.42 -6.49 4.02
C ALA A 112 -2.58 -6.85 5.51
N GLU A 113 -1.59 -7.49 6.13
CA GLU A 113 -1.60 -7.79 7.57
C GLU A 113 -1.68 -6.50 8.41
N VAL A 114 -0.89 -5.47 8.07
CA VAL A 114 -0.91 -4.19 8.75
C VAL A 114 -2.25 -3.49 8.59
N ARG A 115 -2.87 -3.55 7.40
CA ARG A 115 -4.21 -3.00 7.16
C ARG A 115 -5.26 -3.74 8.00
N ALA A 116 -5.26 -5.06 7.98
CA ALA A 116 -6.17 -5.88 8.79
C ALA A 116 -6.02 -5.57 10.28
N ARG A 117 -4.79 -5.41 10.78
CA ARG A 117 -4.53 -5.04 12.18
C ARG A 117 -5.05 -3.64 12.50
N ARG A 118 -4.89 -2.67 11.60
CA ARG A 118 -5.41 -1.31 11.77
C ARG A 118 -6.94 -1.29 11.75
N GLU A 119 -7.56 -1.99 10.82
CA GLU A 119 -9.01 -2.08 10.70
C GLU A 119 -9.62 -2.78 11.93
N ALA A 120 -9.04 -3.89 12.40
CA ALA A 120 -9.47 -4.54 13.63
C ALA A 120 -9.32 -3.63 14.86
N ALA A 121 -8.24 -2.86 14.94
CA ALA A 121 -8.05 -1.90 16.03
C ALA A 121 -9.05 -0.74 15.95
N GLN A 122 -9.34 -0.23 14.76
CA GLN A 122 -10.35 0.82 14.56
C GLN A 122 -11.77 0.30 14.84
N ALA A 123 -12.10 -0.92 14.43
CA ALA A 123 -13.38 -1.54 14.73
C ALA A 123 -13.56 -1.76 16.23
N ARG A 124 -12.51 -2.21 16.95
CA ARG A 124 -12.53 -2.32 18.41
C ARG A 124 -12.69 -0.96 19.08
N ALA A 125 -11.97 0.05 18.60
CA ALA A 125 -12.09 1.41 19.15
C ALA A 125 -13.49 2.00 18.93
N LYS A 126 -14.09 1.81 17.74
CA LYS A 126 -15.47 2.24 17.45
C LYS A 126 -16.49 1.50 18.31
N ALA A 127 -16.36 0.17 18.44
CA ALA A 127 -17.26 -0.62 19.28
C ALA A 127 -17.15 -0.24 20.77
N GLU A 128 -15.94 0.06 21.26
CA GLU A 128 -15.74 0.54 22.63
C GLU A 128 -16.34 1.94 22.82
N GLN A 129 -16.18 2.85 21.85
CA GLN A 129 -16.80 4.17 21.87
C GLN A 129 -18.33 4.09 21.89
N GLU A 130 -18.94 3.32 20.99
CA GLU A 130 -20.39 3.12 20.94
C GLU A 130 -20.91 2.47 22.23
N ALA A 131 -20.17 1.51 22.82
CA ALA A 131 -20.53 0.93 24.10
C ALA A 131 -20.44 1.92 25.27
N THR A 132 -19.44 2.80 25.28
CA THR A 132 -19.32 3.86 26.30
C THR A 132 -20.43 4.90 26.15
N GLU A 133 -20.74 5.34 24.93
CA GLU A 133 -21.81 6.31 24.67
C GLU A 133 -23.18 5.71 25.04
N ALA A 134 -23.46 4.46 24.69
CA ALA A 134 -24.67 3.77 25.10
C ALA A 134 -24.79 3.64 26.63
N ALA A 135 -23.69 3.32 27.32
CA ALA A 135 -23.67 3.25 28.78
C ALA A 135 -23.86 4.62 29.44
N GLU A 136 -23.33 5.70 28.86
CA GLU A 136 -23.54 7.07 29.32
C GLU A 136 -24.98 7.54 29.10
N GLU A 137 -25.58 7.22 27.94
CA GLU A 137 -26.99 7.48 27.68
C GLU A 137 -27.91 6.74 28.65
N GLU A 138 -27.61 5.47 28.96
CA GLU A 138 -28.33 4.73 29.97
C GLU A 138 -28.19 5.35 31.36
N ARG A 139 -26.98 5.77 31.75
CA ARG A 139 -26.76 6.47 33.02
C ARG A 139 -27.54 7.78 33.07
N LYS A 140 -27.57 8.54 31.97
CA LYS A 140 -28.32 9.79 31.87
C LYS A 140 -29.83 9.57 31.94
N LYS A 141 -30.36 8.53 31.27
CA LYS A 141 -31.78 8.13 31.35
C LYS A 141 -32.16 7.67 32.76
N LYS A 142 -31.33 6.85 33.41
CA LYS A 142 -31.52 6.40 34.81
C LYS A 142 -31.45 7.57 35.79
N ALA A 143 -30.52 8.51 35.61
CA ALA A 143 -30.41 9.71 36.44
C ALA A 143 -31.61 10.67 36.26
N ALA A 144 -32.13 10.83 35.04
CA ALA A 144 -33.33 11.63 34.79
C ALA A 144 -34.59 10.99 35.42
N ALA A 145 -34.69 9.66 35.40
CA ALA A 145 -35.78 8.93 36.05
C ALA A 145 -35.73 9.02 37.58
N MET A 146 -34.53 9.03 38.19
CA MET A 146 -34.36 9.22 39.64
C MET A 146 -34.46 10.70 40.08
N GLY A 147 -34.12 11.66 39.21
CA GLY A 147 -34.23 13.09 39.48
C GLY A 147 -35.67 13.63 39.52
N ALA A 148 -36.62 12.91 38.93
CA ALA A 148 -38.04 13.29 38.94
C ALA A 148 -38.77 13.00 40.28
N SER A 149 -38.12 12.35 41.26
CA SER A 149 -38.73 12.04 42.57
C SER A 149 -38.24 12.90 43.74
N SER A 150 -37.46 13.97 43.52
CA SER A 150 -36.96 14.82 44.60
C SER A 150 -37.13 16.33 44.40
N GLU A 151 -38.10 16.77 43.60
CA GLU A 151 -38.42 18.20 43.43
C GLU A 151 -39.58 18.64 44.33
N LYS A 152 -39.36 18.60 45.65
CA LYS A 152 -40.11 19.47 46.60
C LYS A 152 -39.41 19.69 47.95
N SER A 153 -38.25 20.33 47.95
CA SER A 153 -37.86 21.33 48.98
C SER A 153 -36.57 21.97 48.48
N GLY A 154 -36.50 23.28 48.32
CA GLY A 154 -36.14 24.14 49.44
C GLY A 154 -35.31 25.28 48.89
N LYS A 155 -36.02 26.33 48.49
CA LYS A 155 -35.56 27.68 48.22
C LYS A 155 -34.53 28.11 49.29
N ASN A 156 -33.28 28.38 48.91
CA ASN A 156 -32.61 29.55 49.47
C ASN A 156 -31.54 30.16 48.57
N LYS A 157 -31.61 31.47 48.58
CA LYS A 157 -30.92 32.49 47.80
C LYS A 157 -29.85 33.04 48.73
N GLU A 158 -28.59 33.12 48.31
CA GLU A 158 -27.78 34.33 48.57
C GLU A 158 -26.41 34.34 47.87
N LYS A 159 -26.07 35.56 47.45
CA LYS A 159 -24.80 36.02 46.92
C LYS A 159 -23.70 35.89 47.97
N SER A 160 -22.48 35.57 47.56
CA SER A 160 -21.33 36.42 47.87
C SER A 160 -20.13 36.10 46.99
N SER A 161 -19.69 37.15 46.31
CA SER A 161 -18.34 37.35 45.82
C SER A 161 -17.36 37.35 47.00
N GLU A 162 -16.39 36.44 47.06
CA GLU A 162 -15.11 36.79 47.65
C GLU A 162 -13.94 35.92 47.20
N LYS A 163 -12.96 36.64 46.67
CA LYS A 163 -11.65 36.23 46.21
C LYS A 163 -10.84 35.69 47.39
N LYS A 164 -11.00 34.41 47.72
CA LYS A 164 -10.15 33.73 48.71
C LYS A 164 -9.14 32.85 47.99
N LYS A 165 -7.91 33.35 47.88
CA LYS A 165 -6.70 32.52 47.71
C LYS A 165 -6.67 31.55 48.90
N LYS A 166 -7.25 30.38 48.72
CA LYS A 166 -7.20 29.27 49.66
C LYS A 166 -6.07 28.39 49.15
N SER A 167 -4.93 28.42 49.85
CA SER A 167 -3.97 27.33 49.84
C SER A 167 -4.72 26.06 50.26
N LYS A 168 -5.27 25.34 49.28
CA LYS A 168 -5.71 23.96 49.49
C LYS A 168 -4.43 23.20 49.80
N GLY A 169 -4.34 22.66 51.02
CA GLY A 169 -3.24 21.79 51.39
C GLY A 169 -3.08 20.70 50.34
N ASP A 170 -1.83 20.30 50.12
CA ASP A 170 -1.44 19.24 49.19
C ASP A 170 -2.17 17.89 49.43
N ASP A 171 -2.93 17.77 50.52
CA ASP A 171 -3.66 16.58 50.95
C ASP A 171 -4.94 16.27 50.17
N ASP A 172 -5.56 17.25 49.50
CA ASP A 172 -6.81 17.03 48.74
C ASP A 172 -6.57 16.56 47.29
N ILE A 173 -5.32 16.51 46.82
CA ILE A 173 -5.02 16.07 45.45
C ILE A 173 -4.87 14.55 45.45
N PRO A 174 -5.64 13.80 44.63
CA PRO A 174 -5.54 12.34 44.59
C PRO A 174 -4.16 11.90 44.10
N LYS A 175 -3.58 10.90 44.79
CA LYS A 175 -2.32 10.25 44.40
C LYS A 175 -2.50 9.59 43.03
N LEU A 176 -1.52 9.76 42.15
CA LEU A 176 -1.55 9.20 40.80
C LEU A 176 -0.55 8.06 40.68
N ASP A 177 -1.04 6.88 40.28
CA ASP A 177 -0.18 5.73 40.04
C ASP A 177 0.79 5.98 38.87
N LYS A 178 1.99 5.39 38.93
CA LYS A 178 3.01 5.48 37.87
C LYS A 178 2.48 5.06 36.49
N ILE A 179 1.57 4.08 36.46
CA ILE A 179 0.93 3.62 35.22
C ILE A 179 -0.07 4.66 34.70
N ALA A 180 -0.86 5.25 35.59
CA ALA A 180 -1.79 6.32 35.24
C ALA A 180 -1.03 7.53 34.67
N ILE A 181 0.08 7.93 35.31
CA ILE A 181 0.93 9.04 34.84
C ILE A 181 1.46 8.79 33.43
N LYS A 182 1.94 7.58 33.13
CA LYS A 182 2.45 7.23 31.78
C LYS A 182 1.35 7.19 30.71
N LYS A 183 0.10 6.91 31.09
CA LYS A 183 -1.04 6.85 30.16
C LYS A 183 -1.72 8.20 29.93
N MET A 184 -1.48 9.19 30.80
CA MET A 184 -2.06 10.53 30.65
C MET A 184 -1.58 11.22 29.37
N LYS A 185 -2.46 12.03 28.77
CA LYS A 185 -2.07 12.91 27.65
C LYS A 185 -1.18 14.05 28.17
N PRO A 186 -0.27 14.62 27.37
CA PRO A 186 0.58 15.74 27.80
C PRO A 186 -0.21 16.95 28.34
N ALA A 187 -1.40 17.21 27.82
CA ALA A 187 -2.30 18.25 28.35
C ALA A 187 -2.74 17.94 29.79
N GLN A 188 -3.16 16.69 30.06
CA GLN A 188 -3.56 16.23 31.39
C GLN A 188 -2.38 16.22 32.36
N MET A 189 -1.16 15.89 31.90
CA MET A 189 0.04 15.99 32.74
C MET A 189 0.32 17.44 33.15
N LYS A 190 0.15 18.40 32.24
CA LYS A 190 0.32 19.83 32.55
C LYS A 190 -0.71 20.32 33.55
N GLU A 191 -1.96 19.88 33.44
CA GLU A 191 -3.01 20.21 34.42
C GLU A 191 -2.71 19.58 35.79
N ALA A 192 -2.28 18.32 35.82
CA ALA A 192 -1.89 17.63 37.04
C ALA A 192 -0.69 18.30 37.72
N LEU A 193 0.30 18.78 36.95
CA LEU A 193 1.45 19.55 37.42
C LEU A 193 1.02 20.94 37.92
N LYS A 194 0.12 21.62 37.20
CA LYS A 194 -0.42 22.94 37.60
C LYS A 194 -1.19 22.88 38.91
N LEU A 195 -1.99 21.82 39.12
CA LEU A 195 -2.70 21.58 40.37
C LEU A 195 -1.74 21.32 41.54
N ARG A 196 -0.61 20.67 41.28
CA ARG A 196 0.46 20.39 42.25
C ARG A 196 1.49 21.53 42.40
N GLY A 197 1.30 22.66 41.70
CA GLY A 197 2.24 23.79 41.74
C GLY A 197 3.62 23.54 41.12
N LEU A 198 3.76 22.51 40.26
CA LEU A 198 5.01 22.15 39.59
C LEU A 198 5.14 22.81 38.22
N ASP A 199 6.38 22.94 37.72
CA ASP A 199 6.68 23.49 36.40
C ASP A 199 6.08 22.66 35.25
N ILE A 200 5.36 23.33 34.35
CA ILE A 200 4.64 22.76 33.20
C ILE A 200 5.47 22.73 31.90
N GLN A 201 6.68 23.29 31.91
CA GLN A 201 7.49 23.39 30.69
C GLN A 201 8.20 22.08 30.32
N GLY A 202 8.30 21.82 29.01
CA GLY A 202 9.08 20.73 28.43
C GLY A 202 8.27 19.61 27.76
N ASN A 203 9.02 18.60 27.30
CA ASN A 203 8.50 17.43 26.57
C ASN A 203 7.77 16.46 27.51
N ALA A 204 6.93 15.58 26.97
CA ALA A 204 6.13 14.62 27.74
C ALA A 204 6.96 13.80 28.75
N LYS A 205 8.17 13.36 28.39
CA LYS A 205 9.08 12.63 29.29
C LYS A 205 9.45 13.45 30.54
N LYS A 206 9.78 14.74 30.36
CA LYS A 206 10.09 15.65 31.47
C LYS A 206 8.87 15.89 32.36
N LEU A 207 7.67 15.93 31.80
CA LEU A 207 6.43 16.06 32.57
C LEU A 207 6.14 14.79 33.38
N THR A 208 6.33 13.60 32.78
CA THR A 208 6.18 12.32 33.49
C THR A 208 7.19 12.16 34.61
N GLU A 209 8.46 12.50 34.39
CA GLU A 209 9.52 12.38 35.41
C GLU A 209 9.22 13.28 36.61
N ARG A 210 8.79 14.52 36.39
CA ARG A 210 8.40 15.43 37.47
C ARG A 210 7.20 14.92 38.28
N LEU A 211 6.16 14.42 37.60
CA LEU A 211 5.00 13.84 38.29
C LEU A 211 5.38 12.58 39.08
N VAL A 212 6.17 11.68 38.48
CA VAL A 212 6.62 10.46 39.18
C VAL A 212 7.50 10.79 40.38
N LYS A 213 8.39 11.78 40.24
CA LYS A 213 9.26 12.24 41.34
C LYS A 213 8.44 12.81 42.50
N TYR A 214 7.49 13.70 42.23
CA TYR A 214 6.62 14.28 43.25
C TYR A 214 5.77 13.21 43.96
N GLU A 215 5.16 12.27 43.22
CA GLU A 215 4.37 11.19 43.83
C GLU A 215 5.25 10.21 44.61
N SER A 216 6.52 10.01 44.22
CA SER A 216 7.48 9.22 45.01
C SER A 216 7.97 9.91 46.27
N GLU A 217 8.07 11.24 46.27
CA GLU A 217 8.44 12.03 47.46
C GLU A 217 7.26 12.18 48.44
N ARG A 218 6.02 12.02 47.96
CA ARG A 218 4.78 12.01 48.76
C ARG A 218 4.38 10.61 49.27
N SER A 219 5.01 9.56 48.78
CA SER A 219 4.75 8.16 49.20
C SER A 219 5.61 7.80 50.40
#